data_AF-A0A849PPW3-F1
#
_entry.id   AF-A0A849PPW3-F1
#
_cell.length_a   1.000
_cell.length_b   1.000
_cell.length_c   1.000
_cell.angle_alpha   90.00
_cell.angle_beta   90.00
_cell.angle_gamma   90.00
#
_symmetry.space_group_name_H-M   'P 1'
#
loop_
_entity.id
_entity.type
_entity.pdbx_description
1 polymer ?
#
loop_
_entity_poly.entity_id
_entity_poly.type
_entity_poly.pdbx_seq_one_letter_code
_entity_poly.pdbx_strand_id
1 'polypeptide(L)' 'MLVIFDVEGVLYDAEYLPILAEKLGKENEIWEITKQGIQGVINWEEGLRTRVSALKGIDYETCQEVAAELP' A
#
# COMPACT_ATOMS: atom_id res chain seq x y z
N MET A 1 -19.85 11.36 20.81
CA MET A 1 -19.87 11.11 19.36
C MET A 1 -18.59 10.37 19.02
N LEU A 2 -18.69 9.23 18.34
CA LEU A 2 -17.55 8.43 17.88
C LEU A 2 -17.48 8.54 16.36
N VAL A 3 -16.29 8.77 15.82
CA VAL A 3 -16.03 8.80 14.37
C VAL A 3 -14.86 7.87 14.10
N ILE A 4 -14.98 7.06 13.05
CA ILE A 4 -13.98 6.08 12.60
C ILE A 4 -13.62 6.46 11.17
N PHE A 5 -12.32 6.53 10.89
CA PHE A 5 -11.80 6.84 9.57
C PHE A 5 -10.99 5.65 9.06
N ASP A 6 -11.09 5.44 7.75
CA ASP A 6 -10.05 4.70 7.05
C ASP A 6 -8.78 5.57 6.96
N VAL A 7 -7.66 4.95 6.65
CA VAL A 7 -6.36 5.64 6.63
C VAL A 7 -6.04 6.12 5.21
N GLU A 8 -5.88 5.18 4.28
CA GLU A 8 -5.51 5.41 2.89
C GLU A 8 -6.69 6.02 2.11
N GLY A 9 -6.45 7.08 1.34
CA GLY A 9 -7.49 7.79 0.58
C GLY A 9 -8.53 8.54 1.43
N VAL A 10 -8.34 8.62 2.75
CA VAL A 10 -9.25 9.31 3.68
C VAL A 10 -8.50 10.25 4.63
N LEU A 11 -7.67 9.70 5.53
CA LEU A 11 -6.81 10.53 6.40
C LEU A 11 -5.55 10.97 5.69
N TYR A 12 -5.04 10.13 4.79
CA TYR A 12 -3.84 10.36 3.99
C TYR A 12 -4.17 10.27 2.51
N ASP A 13 -3.67 11.21 1.71
CA ASP A 13 -3.76 11.18 0.24
C ASP A 13 -2.63 10.31 -0.34
N ALA A 14 -2.63 9.04 0.04
CA ALA A 14 -1.57 8.10 -0.24
C ALA A 14 -2.04 6.64 -0.17
N GLU A 15 -1.30 5.78 -0.87
CA GLU A 15 -1.38 4.32 -0.78
C GLU A 15 0.01 3.78 -0.40
N TYR A 16 0.13 3.18 0.77
CA TYR A 16 1.40 2.87 1.42
C TYR A 16 2.15 1.73 0.74
N LEU A 17 1.46 0.67 0.31
CA LEU A 17 2.12 -0.44 -0.37
C LEU A 17 2.73 -0.02 -1.72
N PRO A 18 2.04 0.77 -2.57
CA PRO A 18 2.68 1.39 -3.73
C PRO A 18 3.91 2.24 -3.39
N ILE A 19 3.84 3.11 -2.37
CA ILE A 19 4.99 3.96 -1.98
C ILE A 19 6.19 3.11 -1.52
N LEU A 20 5.94 2.07 -0.71
CA LEU A 20 6.99 1.13 -0.31
C LEU A 20 7.57 0.38 -1.52
N ALA A 21 6.73 0.09 -2.52
CA ALA A 21 7.13 -0.61 -3.73
C ALA A 21 8.08 0.22 -4.62
N GLU A 22 8.05 1.54 -4.54
CA GLU A 22 8.99 2.42 -5.24
C GLU A 22 10.43 2.10 -4.86
N LYS A 23 10.68 1.80 -3.57
CA LYS A 23 12.02 1.44 -3.06
C LYS A 23 12.57 0.15 -3.69
N LEU A 24 11.69 -0.69 -4.26
CA LEU A 24 12.02 -1.93 -4.95
C LEU A 24 11.83 -1.87 -6.46
N GLY A 25 11.42 -0.71 -7.02
CA GLY A 25 11.11 -0.56 -8.44
C GLY A 25 9.86 -1.34 -8.90
N LYS A 26 8.93 -1.64 -7.99
CA LYS A 26 7.71 -2.44 -8.25
C LYS A 26 6.41 -1.64 -8.15
N GLU A 27 6.50 -0.32 -8.07
CA GLU A 27 5.37 0.59 -7.89
C GLU A 27 4.22 0.32 -8.88
N ASN A 28 4.52 0.25 -10.18
CA ASN A 28 3.51 0.04 -11.22
C ASN A 28 2.73 -1.28 -11.05
N GLU A 29 3.43 -2.37 -10.70
CA GLU A 29 2.81 -3.69 -10.47
C GLU A 29 1.87 -3.63 -9.27
N ILE A 30 2.31 -3.02 -8.17
CA ILE A 30 1.53 -2.93 -6.94
C ILE A 30 0.35 -1.97 -7.08
N TRP A 31 0.50 -0.88 -7.84
CA TRP A 31 -0.60 0.03 -8.17
C TRP A 31 -1.70 -0.65 -8.96
N GLU A 32 -1.35 -1.47 -9.94
CA GLU A 32 -2.32 -2.19 -10.76
C GLU A 32 -3.17 -3.14 -9.90
N ILE A 33 -2.53 -3.91 -9.02
CA ILE A 33 -3.24 -4.81 -8.09
C ILE A 33 -4.09 -4.01 -7.10
N THR A 34 -3.59 -2.87 -6.61
CA THR A 34 -4.32 -1.99 -5.68
C THR A 34 -5.60 -1.47 -6.32
N LYS A 35 -5.53 -0.97 -7.55
CA LYS A 35 -6.69 -0.50 -8.31
C LYS A 35 -7.71 -1.61 -8.56
N GLN A 36 -7.25 -2.79 -8.97
CA GLN A 36 -8.14 -3.94 -9.17
C GLN A 36 -8.84 -4.37 -7.87
N GLY A 37 -8.15 -4.29 -6.73
CA GLY A 37 -8.72 -4.56 -5.41
C GLY A 37 -9.78 -3.54 -5.01
N ILE A 38 -9.50 -2.24 -5.16
CA ILE A 38 -10.44 -1.14 -4.87
C ILE A 38 -11.68 -1.22 -5.78
N GLN A 39 -11.50 -1.59 -7.05
CA GLN A 39 -12.60 -1.74 -8.02
C GLN A 39 -13.41 -3.04 -7.80
N GLY A 40 -12.98 -3.93 -6.91
CA GLY A 40 -13.63 -5.22 -6.68
C GLY A 40 -13.46 -6.23 -7.82
N VAL A 41 -12.47 -6.04 -8.70
CA VAL A 41 -12.16 -6.95 -9.81
C VAL A 41 -11.50 -8.23 -9.31
N ILE A 42 -10.67 -8.11 -8.26
CA ILE A 42 -10.04 -9.23 -7.58
C ILE A 42 -10.51 -9.30 -6.12
N ASN A 43 -10.37 -10.47 -5.50
CA ASN A 43 -10.58 -10.60 -4.07
C ASN A 43 -9.57 -9.70 -3.32
N TRP A 44 -10.08 -8.87 -2.42
CA TRP A 44 -9.26 -7.90 -1.68
C TRP A 44 -8.13 -8.57 -0.87
N GLU A 45 -8.40 -9.69 -0.20
CA GLU A 45 -7.41 -10.38 0.64
C GLU A 45 -6.31 -11.00 -0.22
N GLU A 46 -6.67 -11.64 -1.33
CA GLU A 46 -5.71 -12.19 -2.29
C GLU A 46 -4.85 -11.08 -2.91
N GLY A 47 -5.47 -9.94 -3.27
CA GLY A 47 -4.78 -8.76 -3.74
C GLY A 47 -3.82 -8.17 -2.70
N LEU A 48 -4.22 -8.12 -1.43
CA LEU A 48 -3.35 -7.67 -0.33
C LEU A 48 -2.16 -8.62 -0.15
N ARG A 49 -2.39 -9.94 -0.09
CA ARG A 49 -1.32 -10.94 0.06
C ARG A 49 -0.31 -10.86 -1.08
N THR A 50 -0.78 -10.65 -2.30
CA THR A 50 0.09 -10.50 -3.49
C THR A 50 0.97 -9.27 -3.36
N ARG A 51 0.38 -8.10 -3.03
CA ARG A 51 1.12 -6.84 -2.84
C ARG A 51 2.16 -6.94 -1.73
N VAL A 52 1.79 -7.49 -0.57
CA VAL A 52 2.72 -7.70 0.55
C VAL A 52 3.86 -8.65 0.16
N SER A 53 3.55 -9.74 -0.56
CA SER A 53 4.58 -10.68 -1.03
C SER A 53 5.55 -10.03 -2.03
N ALA A 54 5.07 -9.12 -2.88
CA ALA A 54 5.90 -8.40 -3.84
C ALA A 54 6.93 -7.47 -3.15
N LEU A 55 6.64 -7.02 -1.92
CA LEU A 55 7.55 -6.23 -1.09
C LEU A 55 8.62 -7.05 -0.34
N LYS A 56 8.64 -8.37 -0.51
CA LYS A 56 9.65 -9.22 0.14
C LYS A 56 11.07 -8.77 -0.24
N GLY A 57 11.86 -8.45 0.78
CA GLY A 57 13.24 -7.96 0.63
C GLY A 57 13.42 -6.51 1.08
N ILE A 58 12.35 -5.78 1.35
CA ILE A 58 12.42 -4.48 2.03
C ILE A 58 12.86 -4.66 3.49
N ASP A 59 13.79 -3.84 3.95
CA ASP A 59 14.21 -3.80 5.35
C ASP A 59 13.28 -2.91 6.19
N TYR A 60 13.36 -3.10 7.51
CA TYR A 60 12.47 -2.43 8.45
C TYR A 60 12.79 -0.93 8.57
N GLU A 61 14.05 -0.56 8.47
CA GLU A 61 14.47 0.84 8.49
C GLU A 61 13.86 1.63 7.32
N THR A 62 13.91 1.08 6.11
CA THR A 62 13.26 1.68 4.92
C THR A 62 11.75 1.88 5.14
N CYS A 63 11.07 0.90 5.75
CA CYS A 63 9.64 1.04 6.07
C CYS A 63 9.38 2.19 7.07
N GLN A 64 10.25 2.36 8.06
CA GLN A 64 10.13 3.45 9.04
C GLN A 64 10.38 4.82 8.40
N GLU A 65 11.39 4.92 7.53
CA GLU A 65 11.68 6.15 6.79
C GLU A 65 10.48 6.58 5.96
N VAL A 66 9.92 5.66 5.15
CA VAL A 66 8.72 5.94 4.37
C VAL A 66 7.55 6.37 5.26
N ALA A 67 7.32 5.67 6.39
CA ALA A 67 6.24 6.01 7.31
C ALA A 67 6.41 7.41 7.94
N ALA A 68 7.65 7.85 8.19
CA ALA A 68 7.96 9.18 8.73
C ALA A 68 7.84 10.29 7.67
N GLU A 69 7.92 9.94 6.39
CA GLU A 69 7.81 10.86 5.24
C GLU A 69 6.36 10.98 4.71
N LEU A 70 5.42 10.17 5.22
CA LEU A 70 4.02 10.26 4.82
C LEU A 70 3.44 11.66 5.15
N PRO A 71 2.73 12.29 4.19
CA PRO A 71 2.28 13.69 4.29
C PRO A 71 1.17 13.93 5.32
#